data_AF-A0A940LFA1-F1
#
_entry.id   AF-A0A940LFA1-F1
#
_cell.length_a   1.000
_cell.length_b   1.000
_cell.length_c   1.000
_cell.angle_alpha   90.00
_cell.angle_beta   90.00
_cell.angle_gamma   90.00
#
_symmetry.space_group_name_H-M   'P 1'
#
loop_
_entity.id
_entity.type
_entity.pdbx_description
1 polymer ?
#
loop_
_entity_poly.entity_id
_entity_poly.type
_entity_poly.pdbx_seq_one_letter_code
_entity_poly.pdbx_strand_id
1 'polypeptide(L)'
;VLLSAFISLPLIGLSFGEGIKIFAGTINRLKFPILTVASVLGFAYVLNNSGISNTLAAVLANTGVLFPFFAPVLGWLGVFITGSDTSSNALFGKVQFATARSIGVDPVVTVAANVSGGVVGKMISPQSIAIGAASVNLIGKESQLFRFTVKHSFIMLFMICLLVTVQAYVLKGLIPSYRLIDAKAAVSNSAVWTGYLYLLILAVGLTAIAFYIMRISKREIKKVQEVSLSVTE
;
A
#
# COMPACT_ATOMS: atom_id res chain seq x y z
N VAL A 1 -8.42 -7.86 6.13
CA VAL A 1 -8.96 -6.68 6.86
C VAL A 1 -10.38 -6.90 7.36
N LEU A 2 -11.38 -7.16 6.50
CA LEU A 2 -12.75 -7.44 6.97
C LEU A 2 -12.83 -8.72 7.81
N LEU A 3 -12.23 -9.80 7.33
CA LEU A 3 -12.15 -11.06 8.09
C LEU A 3 -11.37 -10.92 9.41
N SER A 4 -10.27 -10.16 9.41
CA SER A 4 -9.55 -9.88 10.65
C SER A 4 -10.39 -9.05 11.63
N ALA A 5 -11.21 -8.11 11.13
CA ALA A 5 -12.13 -7.33 11.96
C ALA A 5 -13.16 -8.23 12.66
N PHE A 6 -13.74 -9.19 11.94
CA PHE A 6 -14.69 -10.17 12.50
C PHE A 6 -14.08 -11.07 13.59
N ILE A 7 -12.79 -11.37 13.50
CA ILE A 7 -12.06 -12.13 14.52
C ILE A 7 -11.69 -11.25 15.71
N SER A 8 -11.25 -10.01 15.44
CA SER A 8 -10.81 -9.09 16.50
C SER A 8 -11.96 -8.57 17.37
N LEU A 9 -13.18 -8.44 16.85
CA LEU A 9 -14.36 -8.00 17.61
C LEU A 9 -14.61 -8.87 18.87
N PRO A 10 -14.76 -10.21 18.75
CA PRO A 10 -14.93 -11.06 19.91
C PRO A 10 -13.67 -11.19 20.78
N LEU A 11 -12.48 -11.02 20.21
CA LEU A 11 -11.19 -11.02 20.92
C LEU A 11 -11.04 -9.81 21.86
N ILE A 12 -11.54 -8.65 21.44
CA ILE A 12 -11.53 -7.40 22.20
C ILE A 12 -12.75 -7.31 23.16
N GLY A 13 -13.71 -8.25 23.05
CA GLY A 13 -14.91 -8.27 23.88
C GLY A 13 -16.00 -7.29 23.42
N LEU A 14 -15.90 -6.75 22.20
CA LEU A 14 -16.88 -5.83 21.62
C LEU A 14 -18.07 -6.59 21.05
N SER A 15 -19.28 -6.03 21.21
CA SER A 15 -20.48 -6.55 20.58
C SER A 15 -20.47 -6.29 19.06
N PHE A 16 -21.18 -7.12 18.29
CA PHE A 16 -21.34 -6.92 16.85
C PHE A 16 -21.97 -5.56 16.51
N GLY A 17 -22.86 -5.05 17.36
CA GLY A 17 -23.48 -3.73 17.17
C GLY A 17 -22.49 -2.57 17.29
N GLU A 18 -21.55 -2.65 18.23
CA GLU A 18 -20.47 -1.67 18.38
C GLU A 18 -19.49 -1.73 17.21
N GLY A 19 -19.17 -2.94 16.73
CA GLY A 19 -18.36 -3.14 15.54
C GLY A 19 -18.94 -2.45 14.30
N ILE A 20 -20.26 -2.59 14.08
CA ILE A 20 -20.95 -1.91 12.96
C ILE A 20 -20.93 -0.40 13.13
N LYS A 21 -21.14 0.13 14.34
CA LYS A 21 -21.03 1.58 14.61
C LYS A 21 -19.63 2.12 14.29
N ILE A 22 -18.58 1.42 14.70
CA ILE A 22 -17.18 1.81 14.40
C ILE A 22 -16.91 1.75 12.90
N PHE A 23 -17.41 0.72 12.22
CA PHE A 23 -17.29 0.59 10.77
C PHE A 23 -17.99 1.74 10.02
N ALA A 24 -19.23 2.06 10.38
CA ALA A 24 -19.98 3.17 9.80
C ALA A 24 -19.29 4.52 10.07
N GLY A 25 -18.78 4.72 11.29
CA GLY A 25 -17.97 5.89 11.65
C GLY A 25 -16.71 6.00 10.78
N THR A 26 -16.07 4.87 10.48
CA THR A 26 -14.89 4.81 9.61
C THR A 26 -15.24 5.15 8.16
N ILE A 27 -16.34 4.64 7.61
CA ILE A 27 -16.81 5.01 6.26
C ILE A 27 -17.02 6.54 6.17
N ASN A 28 -17.67 7.16 7.16
CA ASN A 28 -17.91 8.60 7.14
C ASN A 28 -16.60 9.41 7.22
N ARG A 29 -15.56 8.89 7.89
CA ARG A 29 -14.21 9.49 7.90
C ARG A 29 -13.50 9.35 6.56
N LEU A 30 -13.74 8.26 5.83
CA LEU A 30 -13.08 7.95 4.56
C LEU A 30 -13.73 8.60 3.33
N LYS A 31 -14.88 9.26 3.45
CA LYS A 31 -15.60 9.84 2.29
C LYS A 31 -14.76 10.79 1.43
N PHE A 32 -13.97 11.68 2.06
CA PHE A 32 -13.09 12.59 1.34
C PHE A 32 -11.88 11.87 0.73
N PRO A 33 -11.15 11.00 1.47
CA PRO A 33 -10.14 10.13 0.86
C PRO A 33 -10.64 9.33 -0.35
N ILE A 34 -11.84 8.74 -0.27
CA ILE A 34 -12.43 7.97 -1.38
C ILE A 34 -12.65 8.87 -2.60
N LEU A 35 -13.18 10.07 -2.40
CA LEU A 35 -13.36 11.06 -3.48
C LEU A 35 -12.02 11.43 -4.12
N THR A 36 -10.99 11.72 -3.32
CA THR A 36 -9.65 12.03 -3.82
C THR A 36 -9.06 10.89 -4.62
N VAL A 37 -9.14 9.65 -4.12
CA VAL A 37 -8.66 8.46 -4.84
C VAL A 37 -9.41 8.29 -6.15
N ALA A 38 -10.74 8.43 -6.16
CA ALA A 38 -11.55 8.34 -7.38
C ALA A 38 -11.16 9.42 -8.41
N SER A 39 -10.95 10.67 -7.98
CA SER A 39 -10.50 11.76 -8.85
C SER A 39 -9.11 11.51 -9.43
N VAL A 40 -8.15 11.06 -8.61
CA VAL A 40 -6.79 10.76 -9.08
C VAL A 40 -6.79 9.58 -10.06
N LEU A 41 -7.55 8.52 -9.77
CA LEU A 41 -7.70 7.41 -10.72
C LEU A 41 -8.35 7.89 -12.02
N GLY A 42 -9.43 8.69 -11.95
CA GLY A 42 -10.07 9.27 -13.12
C GLY A 42 -9.09 10.07 -13.99
N PHE A 43 -8.31 10.96 -13.37
CA PHE A 43 -7.26 11.72 -14.05
C PHE A 43 -6.18 10.80 -14.64
N ALA A 44 -5.74 9.78 -13.90
CA ALA A 44 -4.79 8.79 -14.40
C ALA A 44 -5.33 8.02 -15.61
N TYR A 45 -6.61 7.64 -15.63
CA TYR A 45 -7.23 7.02 -16.79
C TYR A 45 -7.27 7.98 -17.98
N VAL A 46 -7.58 9.26 -17.76
CA VAL A 46 -7.54 10.28 -18.82
C VAL A 46 -6.12 10.44 -19.38
N LEU A 47 -5.09 10.57 -18.54
CA LEU A 47 -3.68 10.64 -18.96
C LEU A 47 -3.24 9.43 -19.77
N ASN A 48 -3.68 8.24 -19.35
CA ASN A 48 -3.33 6.99 -20.00
C ASN A 48 -4.05 6.81 -21.34
N ASN A 49 -5.33 7.18 -21.42
CA ASN A 49 -6.13 7.01 -22.63
C ASN A 49 -5.91 8.13 -23.65
N SER A 50 -5.47 9.32 -23.21
CA SER A 50 -5.12 10.43 -24.10
C SER A 50 -3.75 10.29 -24.78
N GLY A 51 -2.98 9.26 -24.42
CA GLY A 51 -1.64 9.02 -24.97
C GLY A 51 -0.52 9.83 -24.31
N ILE A 52 -0.83 10.73 -23.37
CA ILE A 52 0.17 11.54 -22.65
C ILE A 52 1.20 10.64 -21.96
N SER A 53 0.76 9.54 -21.34
CA SER A 53 1.65 8.58 -20.70
C SER A 53 2.66 7.96 -21.67
N ASN A 54 2.27 7.70 -22.91
CA ASN A 54 3.15 7.15 -23.93
C ASN A 54 4.15 8.21 -24.44
N THR A 55 3.71 9.46 -24.61
CA THR A 55 4.59 10.57 -24.99
C THR A 55 5.64 10.82 -23.91
N LEU A 56 5.23 10.87 -22.64
CA LEU A 56 6.16 11.03 -21.52
C LEU A 56 7.14 9.86 -21.43
N ALA A 57 6.66 8.63 -21.66
CA ALA A 57 7.52 7.46 -21.72
C ALA A 57 8.53 7.53 -22.86
N ALA A 58 8.15 8.04 -24.04
CA ALA A 58 9.09 8.23 -25.15
C ALA A 58 10.19 9.24 -24.83
N VAL A 59 9.84 10.34 -24.15
CA VAL A 59 10.82 11.34 -23.70
C VAL A 59 11.75 10.74 -22.65
N LEU A 60 11.20 10.02 -21.68
CA LEU A 60 11.99 9.36 -20.63
C LEU A 60 12.85 8.22 -21.17
N ALA A 61 12.42 7.54 -22.23
CA ALA A 61 13.19 6.49 -22.88
C ALA A 61 14.51 7.03 -23.49
N ASN A 62 14.59 8.33 -23.81
CA ASN A 62 15.84 8.95 -24.25
C ASN A 62 16.93 8.93 -23.16
N THR A 63 16.57 8.78 -21.87
CA THR A 63 17.56 8.57 -20.80
C THR A 63 18.22 7.19 -20.88
N GLY A 64 17.66 6.27 -21.66
CA GLY A 64 18.25 4.98 -22.01
C GLY A 64 18.63 4.17 -20.79
N VAL A 65 19.91 3.79 -20.71
CA VAL A 65 20.44 2.95 -19.63
C VAL A 65 20.44 3.62 -18.25
N LEU A 66 20.23 4.95 -18.19
CA LEU A 66 20.14 5.68 -16.93
C LEU A 66 18.73 5.69 -16.35
N PHE A 67 17.70 5.29 -17.13
CA PHE A 67 16.33 5.35 -16.66
C PHE A 67 16.08 4.58 -15.35
N PRO A 68 16.59 3.34 -15.15
CA PRO A 68 16.36 2.62 -13.89
C PRO A 68 16.91 3.36 -12.65
N PHE A 69 17.96 4.17 -12.82
CA PHE A 69 18.49 5.02 -11.74
C PHE A 69 17.50 6.13 -11.38
N PHE A 70 16.85 6.76 -12.36
CA PHE A 70 15.89 7.84 -12.13
C PHE A 70 14.47 7.37 -11.87
N ALA A 71 14.14 6.10 -12.16
CA ALA A 71 12.81 5.54 -11.95
C ALA A 71 12.28 5.72 -10.50
N PRO A 72 13.08 5.49 -9.43
CA PRO A 72 12.66 5.78 -8.05
C PRO A 72 12.39 7.26 -7.79
N VAL A 73 13.10 8.18 -8.46
CA VAL A 73 12.94 9.62 -8.29
C VAL A 73 11.54 10.07 -8.75
N LEU A 74 11.04 9.49 -9.85
CA LEU A 74 9.68 9.74 -10.31
C LEU A 74 8.64 9.29 -9.28
N GLY A 75 8.81 8.11 -8.68
CA GLY A 75 7.95 7.61 -7.61
C GLY A 75 8.00 8.48 -6.36
N TRP A 76 9.20 8.90 -5.98
CA TRP A 76 9.47 9.79 -4.85
C TRP A 76 8.78 11.15 -5.02
N LEU A 77 8.91 11.79 -6.18
CA LEU A 77 8.21 13.04 -6.51
C LEU A 77 6.70 12.85 -6.51
N GLY A 78 6.21 11.76 -7.10
CA GLY A 78 4.78 11.45 -7.14
C GLY A 78 4.17 11.33 -5.76
N VAL A 79 4.81 10.63 -4.81
CA VAL A 79 4.30 10.51 -3.43
C VAL A 79 4.56 11.77 -2.61
N PHE A 80 5.64 12.50 -2.84
CA PHE A 80 5.86 13.80 -2.19
C PHE A 80 4.69 14.76 -2.46
N ILE A 81 4.25 14.85 -3.72
CA ILE A 81 3.15 15.74 -4.14
C ILE A 81 1.79 15.18 -3.69
N THR A 82 1.55 13.89 -3.91
CA THR A 82 0.21 13.29 -3.68
C THR A 82 -0.03 12.81 -2.25
N GLY A 83 1.02 12.60 -1.45
CA GLY A 83 0.93 11.98 -0.12
C GLY A 83 0.54 10.49 -0.12
N SER A 84 0.39 9.86 -1.30
CA SER A 84 -0.20 8.52 -1.43
C SER A 84 0.46 7.68 -2.53
N ASP A 85 1.02 6.55 -2.12
CA ASP A 85 1.63 5.55 -3.00
C ASP A 85 0.63 5.01 -4.03
N THR A 86 -0.62 4.77 -3.62
CA THR A 86 -1.68 4.31 -4.53
C THR A 86 -1.96 5.32 -5.63
N SER A 87 -2.07 6.59 -5.25
CA SER A 87 -2.29 7.71 -6.16
C SER A 87 -1.11 7.91 -7.11
N SER A 88 0.12 7.89 -6.60
CA SER A 88 1.35 7.97 -7.39
C SER A 88 1.47 6.82 -8.39
N ASN A 89 1.15 5.58 -7.97
CA ASN A 89 1.17 4.43 -8.86
C ASN A 89 0.12 4.49 -9.96
N ALA A 90 -1.07 5.00 -9.67
CA ALA A 90 -2.09 5.21 -10.70
C ALA A 90 -1.58 6.17 -11.79
N LEU A 91 -0.89 7.23 -11.39
CA LEU A 91 -0.36 8.27 -12.28
C LEU A 91 0.86 7.82 -13.09
N PHE A 92 1.88 7.28 -12.41
CA PHE A 92 3.20 7.05 -13.03
C PHE A 92 3.48 5.58 -13.37
N GLY A 93 2.71 4.63 -12.82
CA GLY A 93 2.96 3.19 -13.03
C GLY A 93 2.95 2.79 -14.51
N LYS A 94 2.00 3.31 -15.30
CA LYS A 94 1.97 3.01 -16.74
C LYS A 94 3.10 3.69 -17.51
N VAL A 95 3.51 4.90 -17.10
CA VAL A 95 4.65 5.60 -17.71
C VAL A 95 5.94 4.82 -17.47
N GLN A 96 6.14 4.33 -16.24
CA GLN A 96 7.29 3.48 -15.86
C GLN A 96 7.32 2.18 -16.66
N PHE A 97 6.16 1.53 -16.80
CA PHE A 97 6.00 0.30 -17.59
C PHE A 97 6.32 0.54 -19.07
N ALA A 98 5.71 1.58 -19.66
CA ALA A 98 5.90 1.91 -21.07
C ALA A 98 7.36 2.29 -21.36
N THR A 99 7.98 3.09 -20.48
CA THR A 99 9.38 3.52 -20.63
C THR A 99 10.32 2.31 -20.58
N ALA A 100 10.12 1.42 -19.60
CA ALA A 100 10.93 0.20 -19.46
C ALA A 100 10.86 -0.68 -20.71
N ARG A 101 9.65 -0.85 -21.26
CA ARG A 101 9.44 -1.59 -22.50
C ARG A 101 10.15 -0.95 -23.69
N SER A 102 10.17 0.38 -23.77
CA SER A 102 10.86 1.12 -24.83
C SER A 102 12.39 0.99 -24.75
N ILE A 103 12.97 0.93 -23.54
CA ILE A 103 14.42 0.81 -23.34
C ILE A 103 14.91 -0.66 -23.22
N GLY A 104 14.01 -1.64 -23.29
CA GLY A 104 14.34 -3.06 -23.16
C GLY A 104 14.71 -3.52 -21.75
N VAL A 105 14.27 -2.80 -20.71
CA VAL A 105 14.41 -3.19 -19.30
C VAL A 105 13.14 -3.88 -18.84
N ASP A 106 13.26 -4.83 -17.91
CA ASP A 106 12.13 -5.52 -17.31
C ASP A 106 11.15 -4.49 -16.65
N PRO A 107 9.89 -4.40 -17.12
CA PRO A 107 8.94 -3.44 -16.59
C PRO A 107 8.60 -3.64 -15.10
N VAL A 108 8.76 -4.85 -14.56
CA VAL A 108 8.52 -5.11 -13.14
C VAL A 108 9.49 -4.30 -12.28
N VAL A 109 10.75 -4.16 -12.72
CA VAL A 109 11.78 -3.42 -11.97
C VAL A 109 11.42 -1.95 -11.87
N THR A 110 11.03 -1.31 -12.97
CA THR A 110 10.73 0.14 -12.98
C THR A 110 9.39 0.46 -12.30
N VAL A 111 8.39 -0.42 -12.42
CA VAL A 111 7.12 -0.28 -11.72
C VAL A 111 7.30 -0.50 -10.21
N ALA A 112 8.12 -1.47 -9.80
CA ALA A 112 8.48 -1.66 -8.39
C ALA A 112 9.34 -0.52 -7.84
N ALA A 113 10.23 0.04 -8.67
CA ALA A 113 11.02 1.22 -8.34
C ALA A 113 10.13 2.44 -8.04
N ASN A 114 9.01 2.59 -8.76
CA ASN A 114 8.04 3.65 -8.48
C ASN A 114 7.47 3.57 -7.05
N VAL A 115 7.13 2.36 -6.61
CA VAL A 115 6.65 2.13 -5.24
C VAL A 115 7.77 2.36 -4.23
N SER A 116 8.95 1.81 -4.49
CA SER A 116 10.10 1.90 -3.58
C SER A 116 10.53 3.35 -3.35
N GLY A 117 10.63 4.15 -4.41
CA GLY A 117 10.88 5.57 -4.32
C GLY A 117 9.72 6.33 -3.67
N GLY A 118 8.48 5.92 -3.94
CA GLY A 118 7.27 6.46 -3.31
C GLY A 118 7.27 6.36 -1.78
N VAL A 119 7.61 5.19 -1.24
CA VAL A 119 7.72 4.98 0.22
C VAL A 119 8.73 5.96 0.85
N VAL A 120 9.87 6.19 0.19
CA VAL A 120 10.86 7.18 0.65
C VAL A 120 10.35 8.62 0.52
N GLY A 121 9.59 8.93 -0.52
CA GLY A 121 8.96 10.24 -0.72
C GLY A 121 7.89 10.54 0.32
N LYS A 122 7.21 9.51 0.84
CA LYS A 122 6.19 9.64 1.88
C LYS A 122 6.71 10.31 3.13
N MET A 123 7.97 10.03 3.50
CA MET A 123 8.64 10.61 4.66
C MET A 123 8.66 12.14 4.67
N ILE A 124 8.68 12.76 3.49
CA ILE A 124 8.73 14.23 3.35
C ILE A 124 7.42 14.81 2.81
N SER A 125 6.40 13.97 2.58
CA SER A 125 5.10 14.44 2.10
C SER A 125 4.45 15.35 3.15
N PRO A 126 3.86 16.49 2.76
CA PRO A 126 3.22 17.41 3.72
C PRO A 126 2.18 16.72 4.61
N GLN A 127 1.42 15.77 4.04
CA GLN A 127 0.43 14.99 4.78
C GLN A 127 1.06 14.12 5.87
N SER A 128 2.15 13.41 5.57
CA SER A 128 2.80 12.53 6.55
C SER A 128 3.57 13.31 7.61
N ILE A 129 4.15 14.46 7.23
CA ILE A 129 4.79 15.38 8.17
C ILE A 129 3.77 15.95 9.16
N ALA A 130 2.59 16.40 8.68
CA ALA A 130 1.54 16.93 9.54
C ALA A 130 1.03 15.87 10.54
N ILE A 131 0.79 14.63 10.09
CA ILE A 131 0.38 13.53 10.96
C ILE A 131 1.48 13.16 11.96
N GLY A 132 2.74 13.11 11.49
CA GLY A 132 3.90 12.83 12.33
C GLY A 132 4.06 13.87 13.44
N ALA A 133 4.04 15.15 13.08
CA ALA A 133 4.14 16.26 14.03
C ALA A 133 3.02 16.25 15.08
N ALA A 134 1.77 15.97 14.66
CA ALA A 134 0.65 15.82 15.58
C ALA A 134 0.83 14.64 16.55
N SER A 135 1.44 13.54 16.10
CA SER A 135 1.62 12.32 16.91
C SER A 135 2.66 12.46 18.02
N VAL A 136 3.62 13.39 17.88
CA VAL A 136 4.69 13.65 18.86
C VAL A 136 4.56 15.00 19.55
N ASN A 137 3.38 15.65 19.49
CA ASN A 137 3.12 16.97 20.06
C ASN A 137 4.07 18.09 19.56
N LEU A 138 4.46 18.04 18.29
CA LEU A 138 5.26 19.07 17.60
C LEU A 138 4.42 19.93 16.64
N ILE A 139 3.16 20.17 16.98
CA ILE A 139 2.22 20.99 16.18
C ILE A 139 2.80 22.40 16.02
N GLY A 140 2.86 22.92 14.78
CA GLY A 140 3.48 24.21 14.46
C GLY A 140 5.00 24.16 14.26
N LYS A 141 5.64 22.98 14.41
CA LYS A 141 7.07 22.74 14.13
C LYS A 141 7.29 21.79 12.95
N GLU A 142 6.32 21.66 12.06
CA GLU A 142 6.36 20.80 10.87
C GLU A 142 7.58 21.08 9.99
N SER A 143 7.98 22.36 9.89
CA SER A 143 9.16 22.77 9.13
C SER A 143 10.47 22.19 9.70
N GLN A 144 10.59 22.08 11.04
CA GLN A 144 11.77 21.48 11.66
C GLN A 144 11.83 19.98 11.39
N LEU A 145 10.68 19.30 11.48
CA LEU A 145 10.57 17.88 11.15
C LEU A 145 10.90 17.63 9.67
N PHE A 146 10.34 18.43 8.77
CA PHE A 146 10.64 18.37 7.33
C PHE A 146 12.12 18.57 7.04
N ARG A 147 12.75 19.61 7.61
CA ARG A 147 14.20 19.86 7.41
C ARG A 147 15.05 18.69 7.88
N PHE A 148 14.67 18.04 8.98
CA PHE A 148 15.35 16.85 9.46
C PHE A 148 15.16 15.64 8.52
N THR A 149 13.92 15.39 8.08
CA THR A 149 13.60 14.19 7.28
C THR A 149 14.07 14.30 5.82
N VAL A 150 14.15 15.50 5.25
CA VAL A 150 14.62 15.72 3.87
C VAL A 150 16.00 15.12 3.64
N LYS A 151 16.95 15.33 4.56
CA LYS A 151 18.30 14.77 4.44
C LYS A 151 18.26 13.23 4.38
N HIS A 152 17.48 12.61 5.27
CA HIS A 152 17.32 11.16 5.32
C HIS A 152 16.63 10.61 4.07
N SER A 153 15.62 11.33 3.57
CA SER A 153 14.89 10.97 2.36
C SER A 153 15.80 10.96 1.12
N PHE A 154 16.65 11.97 0.94
CA PHE A 154 17.61 11.98 -0.18
C PHE A 154 18.66 10.86 -0.09
N ILE A 155 19.17 10.56 1.10
CA ILE A 155 20.12 9.46 1.29
C ILE A 155 19.47 8.12 0.92
N MET A 156 18.26 7.85 1.43
CA MET A 156 17.55 6.62 1.10
C MET A 156 17.14 6.55 -0.37
N LEU A 157 16.74 7.68 -0.97
CA LEU A 157 16.42 7.75 -2.39
C LEU A 157 17.63 7.33 -3.23
N PHE A 158 18.80 7.88 -2.95
CA PHE A 158 20.04 7.53 -3.65
C PHE A 158 20.37 6.04 -3.52
N MET A 159 20.22 5.47 -2.32
CA MET A 159 20.42 4.03 -2.10
C MET A 159 19.46 3.17 -2.91
N ILE A 160 18.18 3.58 -3.02
CA ILE A 160 17.19 2.88 -3.84
C ILE A 160 17.51 3.03 -5.33
N CYS A 161 17.94 4.21 -5.80
CA CYS A 161 18.38 4.42 -7.18
C CYS A 161 19.52 3.48 -7.57
N LEU A 162 20.50 3.29 -6.69
CA LEU A 162 21.59 2.32 -6.90
C LEU A 162 21.07 0.89 -6.91
N LEU A 163 20.23 0.51 -5.92
CA LEU A 163 19.66 -0.84 -5.85
C LEU A 163 18.86 -1.21 -7.09
N VAL A 164 18.00 -0.30 -7.58
CA VAL A 164 17.18 -0.53 -8.78
C VAL A 164 18.04 -0.65 -10.02
N THR A 165 19.12 0.13 -10.13
CA THR A 165 20.08 0.02 -11.23
C THR A 165 20.78 -1.34 -11.23
N VAL A 166 21.21 -1.81 -10.05
CA VAL A 166 21.81 -3.14 -9.89
C VAL A 166 20.80 -4.25 -10.23
N GLN A 167 19.54 -4.11 -9.82
CA GLN A 167 18.46 -5.06 -10.17
C GLN A 167 18.16 -5.09 -11.67
N ALA A 168 18.20 -3.93 -12.34
CA ALA A 168 17.93 -3.84 -13.77
C ALA A 168 19.03 -4.50 -14.64
N TYR A 169 20.31 -4.39 -14.23
CA TYR A 169 21.43 -4.79 -15.09
C TYR A 169 22.21 -6.02 -14.60
N VAL A 170 22.40 -6.18 -13.28
CA VAL A 170 23.29 -7.20 -12.70
C VAL A 170 22.48 -8.38 -12.14
N LEU A 171 21.42 -8.11 -11.39
CA LEU A 171 20.65 -9.13 -10.66
C LEU A 171 19.35 -9.55 -11.37
N LYS A 172 19.41 -9.76 -12.69
CA LYS A 172 18.23 -10.16 -13.49
C LYS A 172 17.61 -11.49 -13.03
N GLY A 173 18.41 -12.37 -12.41
CA GLY A 173 17.95 -13.66 -11.87
C GLY A 173 17.14 -13.56 -10.57
N LEU A 174 17.08 -12.39 -9.92
CA LEU A 174 16.24 -12.18 -8.73
C LEU A 174 14.75 -12.03 -9.10
N ILE A 175 14.46 -11.67 -10.35
CA ILE A 175 13.10 -11.41 -10.82
C ILE A 175 12.46 -12.77 -11.14
N PRO A 176 11.35 -13.14 -10.48
CA PRO A 176 10.65 -14.40 -10.77
C PRO A 176 10.16 -14.43 -12.21
N SER A 177 10.22 -15.59 -12.86
CA SER A 177 9.64 -15.80 -14.18
C SER A 177 8.15 -15.44 -14.17
N TYR A 178 7.75 -14.41 -14.89
CA TYR A 178 6.37 -13.98 -15.00
C TYR A 178 5.93 -13.90 -16.46
N ARG A 179 4.62 -14.07 -16.69
CA ARG A 179 4.02 -13.90 -18.01
C ARG A 179 3.13 -12.66 -17.97
N LEU A 180 3.37 -11.73 -18.88
CA LEU A 180 2.44 -10.63 -19.11
C LEU A 180 1.12 -11.21 -19.64
N ILE A 181 0.06 -11.08 -18.84
CA ILE A 181 -1.29 -11.45 -19.26
C ILE A 181 -1.86 -10.25 -20.00
N ASP A 182 -2.11 -10.39 -21.29
CA ASP A 182 -2.86 -9.38 -22.04
C ASP A 182 -4.25 -9.22 -21.42
N ALA A 183 -4.66 -7.98 -21.18
CA ALA A 183 -5.93 -7.65 -20.51
C ALA A 183 -7.16 -8.27 -21.20
N LYS A 184 -7.07 -8.61 -22.49
CA LYS A 184 -8.10 -9.33 -23.24
C LYS A 184 -8.22 -10.82 -22.89
N ALA A 185 -7.14 -11.48 -22.45
CA ALA A 185 -7.10 -12.91 -22.17
C ALA A 185 -7.58 -13.26 -20.74
N ALA A 186 -7.60 -12.29 -19.82
CA ALA A 186 -7.97 -12.50 -18.43
C ALA A 186 -9.46 -12.83 -18.20
N VAL A 187 -10.32 -12.63 -19.20
CA VAL A 187 -11.77 -12.84 -19.09
C VAL A 187 -12.18 -14.30 -19.34
N SER A 188 -11.28 -15.16 -19.85
CA SER A 188 -11.73 -16.42 -20.47
C SER A 188 -11.84 -17.65 -19.58
N ASN A 189 -11.31 -17.72 -18.36
CA ASN A 189 -11.50 -18.92 -17.52
C ASN A 189 -11.22 -18.59 -16.06
N SER A 190 -12.23 -18.10 -15.34
CA SER A 190 -12.19 -18.19 -13.89
C SER A 190 -12.99 -19.43 -13.49
N ALA A 191 -12.31 -20.41 -12.89
CA ALA A 191 -12.94 -21.36 -12.00
C ALA A 191 -13.41 -20.58 -10.76
N VAL A 192 -14.42 -19.72 -10.95
CA VAL A 192 -15.00 -18.83 -9.95
C VAL A 192 -15.37 -19.63 -8.70
N TRP A 193 -15.86 -20.85 -8.92
CA TRP A 193 -16.20 -21.84 -7.90
C TRP A 193 -15.03 -22.22 -7.00
N THR A 194 -13.83 -22.41 -7.54
CA THR A 194 -12.63 -22.74 -6.75
C THR A 194 -12.21 -21.55 -5.88
N GLY A 195 -12.33 -20.32 -6.41
CA GLY A 195 -12.10 -19.10 -5.64
C GLY A 195 -13.06 -18.97 -4.45
N TYR A 196 -14.35 -19.22 -4.66
CA TYR A 196 -15.34 -19.24 -3.58
C TYR A 196 -15.07 -20.34 -2.55
N LEU A 197 -14.64 -21.53 -2.99
CA LEU A 197 -14.29 -22.63 -2.09
C LEU A 197 -13.12 -22.27 -1.16
N TYR A 198 -12.04 -21.67 -1.69
CA TYR A 198 -10.93 -21.20 -0.87
C TYR A 198 -11.35 -20.12 0.14
N LEU A 199 -12.22 -19.18 -0.27
CA LEU A 199 -12.79 -18.17 0.63
C LEU A 199 -13.61 -18.80 1.76
N LEU A 200 -14.37 -19.85 1.46
CA LEU A 200 -15.20 -20.57 2.42
C LEU A 200 -14.35 -21.32 3.45
N ILE A 201 -13.32 -22.06 2.99
CA ILE A 201 -12.36 -22.76 3.87
C ILE A 201 -11.67 -21.77 4.81
N LEU A 202 -11.21 -20.64 4.27
CA LEU A 202 -10.53 -19.60 5.04
C LEU A 202 -11.48 -18.94 6.05
N ALA A 203 -12.74 -18.67 5.68
CA ALA A 203 -13.74 -18.16 6.60
C ALA A 203 -14.03 -19.13 7.77
N VAL A 204 -14.15 -20.42 7.49
CA VAL A 204 -14.36 -21.47 8.52
C VAL A 204 -13.17 -21.59 9.45
N GLY A 205 -11.93 -21.57 8.92
CA GLY A 205 -10.72 -21.61 9.74
C GLY A 205 -10.63 -20.42 10.70
N LEU A 206 -10.95 -19.21 10.20
CA LEU A 206 -10.91 -18.00 11.00
C LEU A 206 -12.00 -17.93 12.08
N THR A 207 -13.21 -18.42 11.80
CA THR A 207 -14.29 -18.48 12.81
C THR A 207 -14.00 -19.54 13.88
N ALA A 208 -13.40 -20.68 13.53
CA ALA A 208 -12.96 -21.68 14.49
C ALA A 208 -11.87 -21.14 15.43
N ILE A 209 -10.89 -20.41 14.89
CA ILE A 209 -9.84 -19.73 15.68
C ILE A 209 -10.47 -18.69 16.62
N ALA A 210 -11.38 -17.85 16.11
CA ALA A 210 -12.08 -16.87 16.93
C ALA A 210 -12.87 -17.53 18.07
N PHE A 211 -13.58 -18.62 17.79
CA PHE A 211 -14.35 -19.37 18.80
C PHE A 211 -13.45 -20.02 19.85
N TYR A 212 -12.30 -20.58 19.42
CA TYR A 212 -11.30 -21.14 20.33
C TYR A 212 -10.74 -20.08 21.28
N ILE A 213 -10.40 -18.89 20.77
CA ILE A 213 -9.90 -17.78 21.57
C ILE A 213 -11.00 -17.25 22.51
N MET A 214 -12.25 -17.10 22.05
CA MET A 214 -13.36 -16.73 22.92
C MET A 214 -13.55 -17.73 24.07
N ARG A 215 -13.36 -19.03 23.81
CA ARG A 215 -13.50 -20.08 24.83
C ARG A 215 -12.36 -20.04 25.86
N ILE A 216 -11.16 -19.65 25.46
CA ILE A 216 -10.02 -19.40 26.36
C ILE A 216 -10.22 -18.12 27.16
N SER A 217 -10.58 -17.01 26.51
CA SER A 217 -10.81 -15.72 27.16
C SER A 217 -11.93 -15.80 28.21
N LYS A 218 -13.05 -16.46 27.90
CA LYS A 218 -14.11 -16.71 28.89
C LYS A 218 -13.65 -17.57 30.07
N ARG A 219 -12.70 -18.50 29.89
CA ARG A 219 -12.14 -19.30 30.99
C ARG A 219 -11.20 -18.49 31.87
N GLU A 220 -10.37 -17.64 31.28
CA GLU A 220 -9.48 -16.70 31.99
C GLU A 220 -10.28 -15.69 32.83
N ILE A 221 -11.29 -15.04 32.24
CA ILE A 221 -12.15 -14.08 32.95
C ILE A 221 -12.85 -14.75 34.14
N LYS A 222 -13.36 -15.97 33.95
CA LYS A 222 -14.05 -16.72 35.02
C LYS A 222 -13.10 -17.12 36.15
N LYS A 223 -11.86 -17.49 35.83
CA LYS A 223 -10.80 -17.78 36.83
C LYS A 223 -10.44 -16.55 37.67
N VAL A 224 -10.30 -15.39 37.03
CA VAL A 224 -9.99 -14.13 37.74
C VAL A 224 -11.15 -13.72 38.68
N GLN A 225 -12.39 -13.93 38.23
CA GLN A 225 -13.58 -13.67 39.06
C GLN A 225 -13.68 -14.62 40.26
N GLU A 226 -13.43 -15.92 40.10
CA GLU A 226 -13.44 -16.90 41.19
C GLU A 226 -12.33 -16.63 42.22
N VAL A 227 -11.13 -16.24 41.79
CA VAL A 227 -10.03 -15.85 42.70
C VAL A 227 -10.39 -14.58 43.48
N SER A 228 -10.99 -13.58 42.83
CA SER A 228 -11.38 -12.33 43.51
C SER A 228 -12.45 -12.50 44.60
N LEU A 229 -13.34 -13.50 44.47
CA LEU A 229 -14.37 -13.81 45.45
C LEU A 229 -13.82 -14.59 46.66
N SER A 230 -12.76 -15.38 46.48
CA SER A 230 -12.12 -16.16 47.55
C SER A 230 -11.20 -15.35 48.49
N VAL A 231 -10.86 -14.11 48.13
CA VAL A 231 -10.00 -13.21 48.93
C VAL A 231 -10.84 -12.25 49.81
N THR A 232 -12.17 -12.25 49.61
CA THR A 232 -13.13 -11.41 50.35
C THR A 232 -13.89 -12.15 51.47
N GLU A 233 -13.62 -13.43 51.70
CA GLU A 233 -14.04 -14.21 52.89
C GLU A 233 -12.85 -14.43 53.83
#